data_AF-A0A0H5QG17-F1
#
_entry.id   AF-A0A0H5QG17-F1
#
_cell.length_a   1.000
_cell.length_b   1.000
_cell.length_c   1.000
_cell.angle_alpha   90.00
_cell.angle_beta   90.00
_cell.angle_gamma   90.00
#
_symmetry.space_group_name_H-M   'P 1'
#
loop_
_entity.id
_entity.type
_entity.pdbx_description
1 polymer ?
#
loop_
_entity_poly.entity_id
_entity_poly.type
_entity_poly.pdbx_seq_one_letter_code
_entity_poly.pdbx_strand_id
1 'polypeptide(L)'
;MQFAFRWMNCFLIRELPLEVVVRFWDSYIGDESNSGFTSFHVYISAALLTFYAPHLKTLEFPDLLLFLQGLPTKELSFRDVESILSQGFVYQSIFNNTKF
;
A
#
# COMPACT_ATOMS: atom_id res chain seq x y z
N MET A 1 -16.70 6.37 -5.34
CA MET A 1 -15.36 6.94 -5.04
C MET A 1 -14.95 6.62 -3.61
N GLN A 2 -14.43 5.42 -3.32
CA GLN A 2 -14.16 4.97 -1.92
C GLN A 2 -12.97 3.99 -1.72
N PHE A 3 -12.14 3.70 -2.73
CA PHE A 3 -11.08 2.67 -2.56
C PHE A 3 -10.10 3.04 -1.43
N ALA A 4 -9.58 4.28 -1.44
CA ALA A 4 -8.61 4.73 -0.46
C ALA A 4 -9.17 4.79 0.98
N PHE A 5 -10.45 5.15 1.15
CA PHE A 5 -11.10 5.16 2.47
C PHE A 5 -11.08 3.76 3.09
N ARG A 6 -11.39 2.73 2.29
CA ARG A 6 -11.36 1.35 2.74
C ARG A 6 -9.94 0.87 3.03
N TRP A 7 -8.96 1.29 2.23
CA TRP A 7 -7.55 0.97 2.45
C TRP A 7 -7.06 1.52 3.79
N MET A 8 -7.32 2.79 4.08
CA MET A 8 -6.91 3.45 5.32
C MET A 8 -7.60 2.88 6.55
N ASN A 9 -8.92 2.68 6.50
CA ASN A 9 -9.66 2.23 7.69
C ASN A 9 -9.46 0.75 8.01
N CYS A 10 -9.23 -0.07 6.99
CA CYS A 10 -9.08 -1.51 7.15
C CYS A 10 -7.61 -1.95 7.06
N PHE A 11 -6.66 -1.02 7.01
CA PHE A 11 -5.22 -1.31 6.90
C PHE A 11 -4.90 -2.35 5.82
N LEU A 12 -5.55 -2.22 4.65
CA LEU A 12 -5.45 -3.11 3.49
C LEU A 12 -5.88 -4.58 3.69
N ILE A 13 -6.38 -4.98 4.87
CA ILE A 13 -6.78 -6.38 5.16
C ILE A 13 -7.89 -6.91 4.25
N ARG A 14 -8.65 -6.01 3.63
CA ARG A 14 -9.75 -6.34 2.72
C ARG A 14 -9.33 -6.53 1.27
N GLU A 15 -8.12 -6.10 0.91
CA GLU A 15 -7.61 -6.17 -0.46
C GLU A 15 -6.55 -7.26 -0.61
N LEU A 16 -5.71 -7.44 0.42
CA LEU A 16 -4.54 -8.32 0.38
C LEU A 16 -4.77 -9.61 1.17
N PRO A 17 -4.09 -10.72 0.83
CA PRO A 17 -4.09 -11.94 1.63
C PRO A 17 -3.55 -11.66 3.03
N LEU A 18 -4.09 -12.38 4.03
CA LEU A 18 -3.74 -12.16 5.43
C LEU A 18 -2.23 -12.24 5.69
N GLU A 19 -1.52 -13.17 5.04
CA GLU A 19 -0.07 -13.33 5.18
C GLU A 19 0.71 -12.07 4.76
N VAL A 20 0.28 -11.42 3.68
CA VAL A 20 0.87 -10.15 3.21
C VAL A 20 0.57 -9.02 4.19
N VAL A 21 -0.66 -8.97 4.70
CA VAL A 21 -1.09 -7.94 5.66
C VAL A 21 -0.30 -8.06 6.96
N VAL A 22 -0.14 -9.26 7.49
CA VAL A 22 0.67 -9.52 8.68
C VAL A 22 2.12 -9.10 8.43
N ARG A 23 2.69 -9.44 7.27
CA ARG A 23 4.05 -9.01 6.92
C ARG A 23 4.20 -7.49 6.88
N PHE A 24 3.21 -6.76 6.39
CA PHE A 24 3.21 -5.29 6.45
C PHE A 24 3.10 -4.80 7.90
N TRP A 25 2.24 -5.40 8.70
CA TRP A 25 2.05 -5.03 10.10
C TRP A 25 3.28 -5.31 10.96
N ASP A 26 4.05 -6.36 10.67
CA ASP A 26 5.34 -6.61 11.32
C ASP A 26 6.28 -5.42 11.12
N SER A 27 6.32 -4.84 9.92
CA SER A 27 7.07 -3.62 9.64
C SER A 27 6.46 -2.38 10.28
N TYR A 28 5.14 -2.33 10.47
CA TYR A 28 4.47 -1.20 11.16
C TYR A 28 4.77 -1.19 12.64
N ILE A 29 4.76 -2.36 13.26
CA ILE A 29 5.06 -2.56 14.69
C ILE A 29 6.56 -2.32 14.95
N GLY A 30 7.42 -2.69 14.01
CA GLY A 30 8.86 -2.47 14.08
C GLY A 30 9.32 -1.02 13.82
N ASP A 31 8.43 -0.10 13.41
CA ASP A 31 8.78 1.29 13.17
C ASP A 31 9.09 2.01 14.50
N GLU A 32 10.35 2.44 14.66
CA GLU A 32 10.87 3.11 15.86
C GLU A 32 10.12 4.40 16.22
N SER A 33 9.47 5.04 15.25
CA SER A 33 8.69 6.27 15.47
C SER A 33 7.40 6.05 16.27
N ASN A 34 7.02 4.78 16.51
CA ASN A 34 5.76 4.37 17.14
C ASN A 34 4.51 4.90 16.38
N SER A 35 4.71 5.33 15.13
CA SER A 35 3.69 5.93 14.26
C SER A 35 3.47 5.14 12.97
N GLY A 36 3.94 3.88 12.93
CA GLY A 36 3.91 3.03 11.73
C GLY A 36 2.51 2.82 11.14
N PHE A 37 1.50 2.57 11.98
CA PHE A 37 0.12 2.41 11.51
C PHE A 37 -0.48 3.71 10.93
N THR A 38 -0.03 4.89 11.38
CA THR A 38 -0.61 6.17 10.97
C THR A 38 0.16 6.79 9.80
N SER A 39 1.47 6.98 9.95
CA SER A 39 2.31 7.65 8.95
C SER A 39 2.84 6.67 7.90
N PHE A 40 3.39 5.54 8.33
CA PHE A 40 4.01 4.58 7.41
C PHE A 40 3.00 3.87 6.51
N HIS A 41 1.78 3.62 7.02
CA HIS A 41 0.70 3.03 6.24
C HIS A 41 0.30 3.83 4.99
N VAL A 42 0.36 5.17 5.07
CA VAL A 42 0.08 6.06 3.92
C VAL A 42 1.11 5.83 2.82
N TYR A 43 2.39 5.73 3.20
CA TYR A 43 3.48 5.48 2.25
C TYR A 43 3.40 4.08 1.64
N ILE A 44 3.00 3.05 2.39
CA ILE A 44 2.75 1.72 1.84
C ILE A 44 1.58 1.73 0.86
N SER A 45 0.51 2.44 1.17
CA SER A 45 -0.63 2.56 0.26
C SER A 45 -0.25 3.28 -1.04
N ALA A 46 0.61 4.30 -0.97
CA ALA A 46 1.17 4.97 -2.15
C ALA A 46 2.12 4.06 -2.94
N ALA A 47 2.95 3.26 -2.26
CA ALA A 47 3.83 2.28 -2.89
C ALA A 47 3.04 1.18 -3.60
N LEU A 48 1.97 0.67 -2.98
CA LEU A 48 1.06 -0.30 -3.59
C LEU A 48 0.38 0.27 -4.84
N LEU A 49 -0.08 1.52 -4.78
CA LEU A 49 -0.67 2.19 -5.94
C LEU A 49 0.37 2.37 -7.06
N THR A 50 1.62 2.68 -6.71
CA THR A 50 2.73 2.83 -7.66
C THR A 50 3.12 1.50 -8.30
N PHE A 51 3.10 0.41 -7.53
CA PHE A 51 3.35 -0.94 -8.04
C PHE A 51 2.41 -1.30 -9.19
N TYR A 52 1.12 -0.96 -9.07
CA TYR A 52 0.13 -1.17 -10.13
C TYR A 52 0.03 -0.03 -11.14
N ALA A 53 0.74 1.09 -10.96
CA ALA A 53 0.61 2.29 -11.79
C ALA A 53 0.79 2.04 -13.31
N PRO A 54 1.72 1.17 -13.78
CA PRO A 54 1.84 0.88 -15.21
C PRO A 54 0.55 0.34 -15.82
N HIS A 55 -0.15 -0.55 -15.10
CA HIS A 55 -1.43 -1.11 -15.53
C HIS A 55 -2.57 -0.11 -15.35
N LEU A 56 -2.62 0.59 -14.22
CA LEU A 56 -3.68 1.58 -13.95
C LEU A 56 -3.73 2.69 -15.02
N LYS A 57 -2.56 3.10 -15.55
CA LYS A 57 -2.46 4.12 -16.60
C LYS A 57 -3.03 3.68 -17.96
N THR A 58 -3.27 2.38 -18.16
CA THR A 58 -3.87 1.87 -19.40
C THR A 58 -5.39 1.70 -19.31
N LEU A 59 -5.98 1.86 -18.13
CA LEU A 59 -7.41 1.64 -17.89
C LEU A 59 -8.21 2.94 -17.99
N GLU A 60 -9.45 2.82 -18.46
CA GLU A 60 -10.43 3.90 -18.32
C GLU A 60 -10.93 4.00 -16.86
N PHE A 61 -11.49 5.14 -16.50
CA PHE A 61 -11.88 5.42 -15.10
C PHE A 61 -12.77 4.35 -14.44
N PRO A 62 -13.81 3.80 -15.12
CA PRO A 62 -14.64 2.75 -14.51
C PRO A 62 -13.85 1.48 -14.17
N ASP A 63 -12.98 1.04 -15.09
CA ASP A 63 -12.16 -0.17 -14.92
C ASP A 63 -11.06 0.05 -13.89
N LEU A 64 -10.45 1.24 -13.87
CA LEU A 64 -9.48 1.65 -12.87
C LEU A 64 -10.08 1.55 -11.46
N LEU A 65 -11.30 2.07 -11.27
CA LEU A 65 -11.98 2.00 -9.99
C LEU A 65 -12.30 0.56 -9.58
N LEU A 66 -12.78 -0.26 -10.52
CA LEU A 66 -13.08 -1.66 -10.26
C LEU A 66 -11.82 -2.43 -9.86
N PHE A 67 -10.71 -2.19 -10.56
CA PHE A 67 -9.41 -2.77 -10.27
C PHE A 67 -8.92 -2.39 -8.86
N LEU A 68 -8.96 -1.11 -8.49
CA LEU A 68 -8.53 -0.65 -7.16
C LEU A 68 -9.43 -1.14 -6.01
N GLN A 69 -10.66 -1.54 -6.32
CA GLN A 69 -11.60 -2.14 -5.36
C GLN A 69 -11.48 -3.66 -5.26
N GLY A 70 -10.67 -4.29 -6.12
CA GLY A 70 -10.48 -5.73 -6.19
C GLY A 70 -9.13 -6.05 -6.79
N LEU A 71 -8.06 -5.71 -6.06
CA LEU A 71 -6.69 -5.93 -6.53
C LEU A 71 -6.44 -7.43 -6.82
N PRO A 72 -5.67 -7.78 -7.86
CA PRO A 72 -5.35 -9.17 -8.20
C PRO A 72 -4.29 -9.75 -7.25
N THR A 73 -4.65 -9.94 -5.98
CA THR A 73 -3.68 -10.18 -4.91
C THR A 73 -3.26 -11.64 -4.71
N LYS A 74 -3.88 -12.57 -5.43
CA LYS A 74 -3.46 -13.98 -5.46
C LYS A 74 -2.12 -14.19 -6.17
N GLU A 75 -1.67 -13.20 -6.94
CA GLU A 75 -0.44 -13.25 -7.74
C GLU A 75 0.74 -12.53 -7.07
N LEU A 76 0.52 -11.87 -5.93
CA LEU A 76 1.58 -11.18 -5.19
C LEU A 76 2.58 -12.19 -4.63
N SER A 77 3.80 -12.19 -5.17
CA SER A 77 4.89 -13.00 -4.63
C SER A 77 5.50 -12.33 -3.40
N PHE A 78 6.22 -13.11 -2.59
CA PHE A 78 6.98 -12.57 -1.47
C PHE A 78 7.94 -11.44 -1.90
N ARG A 79 8.56 -11.56 -3.09
CA ARG A 79 9.47 -10.52 -3.60
C ARG A 79 8.74 -9.22 -3.92
N ASP A 80 7.52 -9.30 -4.43
CA ASP A 80 6.70 -8.12 -4.71
C ASP A 80 6.33 -7.40 -3.41
N VAL A 81 5.95 -8.17 -2.38
CA VAL A 81 5.64 -7.65 -1.04
C VAL A 81 6.85 -6.92 -0.45
N GLU A 82 8.04 -7.52 -0.49
CA GLU A 82 9.28 -6.89 -0.03
C GLU A 82 9.62 -5.64 -0.86
N SER A 83 9.39 -5.67 -2.19
CA SER A 83 9.60 -4.51 -3.05
C SER A 83 8.68 -3.35 -2.69
N ILE A 84 7.40 -3.62 -2.40
CA ILE A 84 6.42 -2.61 -1.97
C ILE A 84 6.83 -2.01 -0.62
N LEU A 85 7.23 -2.85 0.33
CA LEU A 85 7.74 -2.41 1.64
C LEU A 85 8.96 -1.51 1.51
N SER A 86 9.96 -1.95 0.73
CA SER A 86 11.17 -1.17 0.48
C SER A 86 10.84 0.18 -0.15
N GLN A 87 9.95 0.21 -1.13
CA GLN A 87 9.54 1.45 -1.78
C GLN A 87 8.80 2.38 -0.82
N GLY A 88 7.94 1.84 0.04
CA GLY A 88 7.27 2.60 1.09
C GLY A 88 8.25 3.21 2.09
N PHE A 89 9.29 2.48 2.48
CA PHE A 89 10.33 2.99 3.39
C PHE A 89 11.11 4.14 2.74
N VAL A 90 11.44 4.02 1.45
CA VAL A 90 12.04 5.11 0.68
C VAL A 90 11.13 6.33 0.65
N TYR A 91 9.83 6.15 0.41
CA TYR A 91 8.87 7.26 0.45
C TYR A 91 8.79 7.93 1.82
N GLN A 92 8.74 7.15 2.90
CA GLN A 92 8.78 7.70 4.25
C GLN A 92 10.06 8.52 4.47
N SER A 93 11.22 7.96 4.14
CA SER A 93 12.51 8.66 4.31
C SER A 93 12.58 9.99 3.55
N ILE A 94 12.07 10.03 2.30
CA ILE A 94 12.11 11.22 1.46
C ILE A 94 11.06 12.27 1.90
N PHE A 95 9.84 11.83 2.24
CA PHE A 95 8.69 12.72 2.39
C PHE A 95 8.24 12.97 3.84
N ASN A 96 8.79 12.27 4.84
CA ASN A 96 8.38 12.46 6.25
C ASN A 96 8.74 13.86 6.79
N ASN A 97 9.72 14.53 6.18
CA ASN A 97 10.15 15.88 6.57
C ASN A 97 9.66 17.00 5.63
N THR A 98 8.91 16.68 4.57
CA THR A 98 8.31 17.70 3.71
C THR A 98 7.08 18.28 4.39
N LYS A 99 7.21 19.50 4.92
CA LYS A 99 6.06 20.32 5.31
C LYS A 99 5.39 20.86 4.04
N PHE A 100 4.15 20.46 3.81
CA PHE A 100 3.26 21.17 2.87
C PHE A 100 2.70 22.42 3.55
#